data_AF-A0A1B8NYM2-F1
#
_entry.id   AF-A0A1B8NYM2-F1
#
_cell.length_a   1.000
_cell.length_b   1.000
_cell.length_c   1.000
_cell.angle_alpha   90.00
_cell.angle_beta   90.00
_cell.angle_gamma   90.00
#
_symmetry.space_group_name_H-M   'P 1'
#
loop_
_entity.id
_entity.type
_entity.pdbx_description
1 polymer ?
#
loop_
_entity_poly.entity_id
_entity_poly.type
_entity_poly.pdbx_seq_one_letter_code
_entity_poly.pdbx_strand_id
1 'polypeptide(L)'
;MIVWGALTNTSIAGLFLGGILPGLMIGVAQLALNVGYVRRYQVPVRRRASLVELARSSKDGLLAAGIPVVIIGGITLGLVTPTEAAVIAVLYALALGTLVYRELNLSKVLDASTDTVRLCSLSLFSLVGAAIFGYLISFYQIPPKLMAGVDISDPVMLLLVMTAVMLVIGTFMDSLPAMAIMAPIFQPLAMQAGVHPVQFGVIGVMALGLGLITPPMVSA
;
A
#
# COMPACT_ATOMS: atom_id res chain seq x y z
N MET A 1 3.37 0.71 -3.50
CA MET A 1 3.99 1.84 -4.22
C MET A 1 5.44 1.57 -4.61
N ILE A 2 6.36 1.29 -3.67
CA ILE A 2 7.78 1.04 -3.98
C ILE A 2 7.95 -0.13 -4.96
N VAL A 3 7.36 -1.29 -4.65
CA VAL A 3 7.43 -2.49 -5.50
C VAL A 3 6.86 -2.21 -6.89
N TRP A 4 5.68 -1.59 -6.95
CA TRP A 4 5.08 -1.18 -8.22
C TRP A 4 6.05 -0.34 -9.05
N GLY A 5 6.56 0.77 -8.49
CA GLY A 5 7.49 1.66 -9.18
C GLY A 5 8.76 0.95 -9.67
N ALA A 6 9.27 -0.03 -8.91
CA ALA A 6 10.41 -0.86 -9.32
C ALA A 6 10.08 -1.79 -10.50
N LEU A 7 8.89 -2.41 -10.50
CA LEU A 7 8.43 -3.30 -11.58
C LEU A 7 8.11 -2.54 -12.87
N THR A 8 7.51 -1.36 -12.73
CA THR A 8 6.95 -0.58 -13.84
C THR A 8 7.87 0.56 -14.31
N ASN A 9 9.06 0.68 -13.72
CA ASN A 9 9.98 1.81 -13.90
C ASN A 9 9.29 3.18 -13.75
N THR A 10 8.32 3.26 -12.85
CA THR A 10 7.56 4.50 -12.61
C THR A 10 8.11 5.23 -11.39
N SER A 11 8.10 6.56 -11.43
CA SER A 11 8.62 7.38 -10.33
C SER A 11 7.95 7.03 -8.99
N ILE A 12 8.76 6.53 -8.05
CA ILE A 12 8.31 6.15 -6.71
C ILE A 12 7.86 7.40 -5.93
N ALA A 13 8.58 8.52 -6.08
CA ALA A 13 8.18 9.81 -5.52
C ALA A 13 6.79 10.24 -6.03
N GLY A 14 6.55 10.11 -7.34
CA GLY A 14 5.26 10.41 -7.96
C GLY A 14 4.14 9.51 -7.45
N LEU A 15 4.39 8.21 -7.29
CA LEU A 15 3.44 7.25 -6.73
C LEU A 15 3.09 7.56 -5.27
N PHE A 16 4.06 7.96 -4.45
CA PHE A 16 3.79 8.40 -3.08
C PHE A 16 2.94 9.66 -3.04
N LEU A 17 3.32 10.71 -3.80
CA LEU A 17 2.57 11.97 -3.85
C LEU A 17 1.14 11.76 -4.38
N GLY A 18 0.99 10.97 -5.45
CA GLY A 18 -0.32 10.63 -6.01
C GLY A 18 -1.16 9.76 -5.07
N GLY A 19 -0.53 8.99 -4.17
CA GLY A 19 -1.20 8.17 -3.17
C GLY A 19 -1.71 8.95 -1.95
N ILE A 20 -1.24 10.18 -1.69
CA ILE A 20 -1.65 10.97 -0.52
C ILE A 20 -3.16 11.24 -0.54
N LEU A 21 -3.67 11.72 -1.67
CA LEU A 21 -5.09 12.06 -1.82
C LEU A 21 -6.02 10.84 -1.62
N PRO A 22 -5.86 9.71 -2.34
CA PRO A 22 -6.70 8.54 -2.11
C PRO A 22 -6.51 7.94 -0.71
N GLY A 23 -5.30 7.99 -0.14
CA GLY A 23 -5.05 7.55 1.24
C GLY A 23 -5.84 8.37 2.26
N LEU A 24 -5.87 9.70 2.11
CA LEU A 24 -6.70 10.59 2.94
C LEU A 24 -8.18 10.30 2.76
N MET A 25 -8.64 10.07 1.52
CA MET A 25 -10.04 9.73 1.25
C MET A 25 -10.46 8.43 1.95
N ILE A 26 -9.62 7.38 1.89
CA ILE A 26 -9.87 6.12 2.59
C ILE A 26 -9.89 6.35 4.11
N GLY A 27 -8.94 7.13 4.65
CA GLY A 27 -8.90 7.45 6.08
C GLY A 27 -10.15 8.18 6.56
N VAL A 28 -10.63 9.17 5.80
CA VAL A 28 -11.88 9.89 6.09
C VAL A 28 -13.09 8.96 5.99
N ALA A 29 -13.14 8.08 4.98
CA ALA A 29 -14.21 7.11 4.82
C ALA A 29 -14.26 6.12 5.99
N GLN A 30 -13.11 5.60 6.43
CA GLN A 30 -13.01 4.72 7.60
C GLN A 30 -13.45 5.43 8.89
N LEU A 31 -13.07 6.69 9.07
CA LEU A 31 -13.49 7.49 10.23
C LEU A 31 -15.01 7.71 10.22
N ALA A 32 -15.60 8.03 9.08
CA ALA A 32 -17.04 8.17 8.92
C ALA A 32 -17.79 6.87 9.24
N LEU A 33 -17.30 5.73 8.73
CA LEU A 33 -17.85 4.40 9.02
C LEU A 33 -17.76 4.06 10.51
N ASN A 34 -16.62 4.33 11.15
CA ASN A 34 -16.43 4.08 12.58
C ASN A 34 -17.40 4.90 13.43
N VAL A 35 -17.56 6.20 13.14
CA VAL A 35 -18.52 7.08 13.82
C VAL A 35 -19.95 6.58 13.64
N GLY A 36 -20.31 6.13 12.44
CA GLY A 36 -21.61 5.52 12.16
C GLY A 36 -21.84 4.23 12.96
N TYR A 37 -20.83 3.36 13.03
CA TYR A 37 -20.87 2.10 13.78
C TYR A 37 -21.05 2.34 15.29
N VAL A 38 -20.25 3.22 15.88
CA VAL A 38 -20.33 3.55 17.32
C VAL A 38 -21.69 4.12 17.68
N ARG A 39 -22.26 5.01 16.84
CA ARG A 39 -23.60 5.57 17.07
C ARG A 39 -24.70 4.51 16.93
N ARG A 40 -24.58 3.59 15.98
CA ARG A 40 -25.57 2.53 15.73
C ARG A 40 -25.60 1.47 16.83
N TYR A 41 -24.43 1.04 17.31
CA TYR A 41 -24.31 -0.06 18.28
C TYR A 41 -24.13 0.43 19.72
N GLN A 42 -24.25 1.73 19.98
CA GLN A 42 -24.12 2.35 21.30
C GLN A 42 -22.88 1.85 22.07
N VAL A 43 -21.75 1.72 21.37
CA VAL A 43 -20.51 1.23 21.95
C VAL A 43 -20.10 2.19 23.08
N PRO A 44 -19.80 1.69 24.30
CA PRO A 44 -19.46 2.55 25.43
C PRO A 44 -18.24 3.42 25.10
N VAL A 45 -18.45 4.73 25.08
CA VAL A 45 -17.44 5.71 24.70
C VAL A 45 -16.65 6.12 25.94
N ARG A 46 -15.32 6.05 25.90
CA ARG A 46 -14.47 6.60 26.97
C ARG A 46 -14.64 8.12 27.09
N ARG A 47 -14.35 8.66 28.28
CA ARG A 47 -14.36 10.10 28.54
C ARG A 47 -13.51 10.84 27.49
N ARG A 48 -14.03 11.95 26.94
CA ARG A 48 -13.27 12.79 26.00
C ARG A 48 -11.97 13.25 26.67
N ALA A 49 -10.85 13.06 25.98
CA ALA A 49 -9.56 13.57 26.43
C ALA A 49 -9.63 15.11 26.55
N SER A 50 -9.03 15.64 27.60
CA SER A 50 -8.85 17.09 27.75
C SER A 50 -7.87 17.63 26.70
N LEU A 51 -7.97 18.93 26.37
CA LEU A 51 -7.02 19.57 25.45
C LEU A 51 -5.56 19.45 25.93
N VAL A 52 -5.36 19.39 27.24
CA VAL A 52 -4.04 19.20 27.86
C VAL A 52 -3.51 17.78 27.62
N GLU A 53 -4.35 16.76 27.81
CA GLU A 53 -4.00 15.36 27.49
C GLU A 53 -3.71 15.20 25.99
N LEU A 54 -4.53 15.81 25.13
CA LEU A 54 -4.34 15.79 23.68
C LEU A 54 -2.99 16.40 23.29
N ALA A 55 -2.65 17.58 23.82
CA ALA A 55 -1.39 18.25 23.53
C ALA A 55 -0.18 17.44 24.02
N ARG A 56 -0.29 16.83 25.21
CA ARG A 56 0.78 16.01 25.79
C ARG A 56 1.02 14.74 24.96
N SER A 57 -0.03 13.99 24.65
CA SER A 57 0.05 12.79 23.82
C SER A 57 0.47 13.09 22.37
N SER A 58 0.06 14.24 21.82
CA SER A 58 0.50 14.66 20.47
C SER A 58 2.00 14.96 20.45
N LYS A 59 2.53 15.56 21.51
CA LYS A 59 3.97 15.82 21.64
C LYS A 59 4.77 14.51 21.74
N ASP A 60 4.25 13.53 22.46
CA ASP A 60 4.88 12.21 22.58
C ASP A 60 4.90 11.47 21.23
N GLY A 61 3.84 11.58 20.41
CA GLY A 61 3.78 10.96 19.09
C GLY A 61 4.48 11.74 17.97
N LEU A 62 4.80 13.02 18.17
CA LEU A 62 5.31 13.91 17.12
C LEU A 62 6.64 13.41 16.54
N LEU A 63 7.52 12.89 17.40
CA LEU A 63 8.81 12.35 16.98
C LEU A 63 8.63 11.09 16.12
N ALA A 64 7.71 10.20 16.50
CA ALA A 64 7.39 9.02 15.68
C ALA A 64 6.77 9.41 14.32
N ALA A 65 5.96 10.47 14.29
CA ALA A 65 5.39 11.02 13.05
C ALA A 65 6.46 11.62 12.11
N GLY A 66 7.69 11.80 12.57
CA GLY A 66 8.82 12.19 11.73
C GLY A 66 9.22 11.15 10.68
N ILE A 67 8.92 9.86 10.91
CA ILE A 67 9.31 8.77 9.99
C ILE A 67 8.72 8.97 8.57
N PRO A 68 7.38 9.14 8.40
CA PRO A 68 6.81 9.45 7.09
C PRO A 68 7.43 10.70 6.43
N VAL A 69 7.77 11.73 7.21
CA VAL A 69 8.36 12.97 6.70
C VAL A 69 9.77 12.72 6.17
N VAL A 70 10.58 11.93 6.88
CA VAL A 70 11.93 11.56 6.42
C VAL A 70 11.85 10.72 5.15
N ILE A 71 10.94 9.75 5.08
CA ILE A 71 10.78 8.88 3.91
C ILE A 71 10.28 9.68 2.71
N ILE A 72 9.12 10.33 2.84
CA ILE A 72 8.49 11.06 1.73
C ILE A 72 9.33 12.27 1.35
N GLY A 73 9.79 13.06 2.33
CA GLY A 73 10.63 14.23 2.09
C GLY A 73 11.95 13.86 1.44
N GLY A 74 12.64 12.82 1.95
CA GLY A 74 13.89 12.36 1.37
C GLY A 74 13.76 11.89 -0.08
N ILE A 75 12.73 11.10 -0.38
CA ILE A 75 12.48 10.56 -1.73
C ILE A 75 12.00 11.67 -2.69
N THR A 76 11.09 12.54 -2.25
CA THR A 76 10.50 13.57 -3.13
C THR A 76 11.45 14.72 -3.43
N LEU A 77 12.35 15.05 -2.50
CA LEU A 77 13.41 16.04 -2.72
C LEU A 77 14.60 15.47 -3.52
N GLY A 78 14.58 14.17 -3.85
CA GLY A 78 15.67 13.50 -4.58
C GLY A 78 16.97 13.39 -3.78
N LEU A 79 16.92 13.60 -2.46
CA LEU A 79 18.09 13.53 -1.59
C LEU A 79 18.54 12.09 -1.35
N VAL A 80 17.57 11.16 -1.30
CA VAL A 80 17.81 9.75 -1.03
C VAL A 80 16.94 8.87 -1.91
N THR A 81 17.47 7.73 -2.30
CA THR A 81 16.72 6.67 -2.97
C THR A 81 15.75 5.99 -2.00
N PRO A 82 14.71 5.28 -2.47
CA PRO A 82 13.77 4.58 -1.60
C PRO A 82 14.44 3.55 -0.66
N THR A 83 15.51 2.91 -1.13
CA THR A 83 16.31 1.97 -0.33
C THR A 83 17.09 2.67 0.77
N GLU A 84 17.70 3.81 0.48
CA GLU A 84 18.40 4.64 1.47
C GLU A 84 17.43 5.26 2.48
N ALA A 85 16.27 5.73 2.01
CA ALA A 85 15.21 6.26 2.85
C ALA A 85 14.72 5.21 3.87
N ALA A 86 14.61 3.94 3.47
CA ALA A 86 14.24 2.86 4.38
C ALA A 86 15.31 2.63 5.46
N VAL A 87 16.60 2.64 5.10
CA VAL A 87 17.70 2.50 6.07
C VAL A 87 17.69 3.66 7.07
N ILE A 88 17.54 4.90 6.58
CA ILE A 88 17.49 6.09 7.44
C ILE A 88 16.27 6.01 8.37
N ALA A 89 15.11 5.58 7.88
CA ALA A 89 13.92 5.40 8.69
C ALA A 89 14.10 4.35 9.81
N VAL A 90 14.77 3.23 9.51
CA VAL A 90 15.09 2.19 10.52
C VAL A 90 16.07 2.73 11.56
N LEU A 91 17.14 3.40 11.13
CA LEU A 91 18.11 4.03 12.05
C LEU A 91 17.44 5.08 12.94
N TYR A 92 16.55 5.89 12.36
CA TYR A 92 15.76 6.89 13.09
C TYR A 92 14.82 6.23 14.11
N ALA A 93 14.11 5.17 13.72
CA ALA A 93 13.24 4.41 14.62
C ALA A 93 14.01 3.76 15.77
N LEU A 94 15.18 3.17 15.48
CA LEU A 94 16.07 2.61 16.50
C LEU A 94 16.59 3.69 17.46
N ALA A 95 17.02 4.83 16.93
CA ALA A 95 17.48 5.95 17.76
C ALA A 95 16.37 6.49 18.67
N LEU A 96 15.16 6.69 18.14
CA LEU A 96 14.01 7.10 18.95
C LEU A 96 13.66 6.07 20.02
N GLY A 97 13.58 4.80 19.63
CA GLY A 97 13.22 3.72 20.53
C GLY A 97 14.20 3.51 21.68
N THR A 98 15.50 3.65 21.41
CA THR A 98 16.57 3.42 22.39
C THR A 98 16.91 4.66 23.19
N LEU A 99 17.05 5.83 22.55
CA LEU A 99 17.54 7.06 23.20
C LEU A 99 16.41 7.91 23.78
N VAL A 100 15.28 8.02 23.07
CA VAL A 100 14.18 8.93 23.44
C VAL A 100 13.14 8.22 24.29
N TYR A 101 12.47 7.20 23.74
CA TYR A 101 11.44 6.45 24.46
C TYR A 101 12.06 5.48 25.47
N ARG A 102 13.29 5.02 25.22
CA ARG A 102 14.01 4.04 26.07
C ARG A 102 13.24 2.75 26.31
N GLU A 103 12.39 2.39 25.36
CA GLU A 103 11.54 1.19 25.42
C GLU A 103 12.12 0.01 24.65
N LEU A 104 13.10 0.25 23.77
CA LEU A 104 13.72 -0.77 22.92
C LEU A 104 15.01 -1.32 23.55
N ASN A 105 15.05 -2.65 23.66
CA ASN A 105 16.23 -3.43 24.01
C ASN A 105 16.57 -4.42 22.88
N LEU A 106 17.75 -5.04 22.92
CA LEU A 106 18.20 -5.94 21.85
C LEU A 106 17.22 -7.11 21.62
N SER A 107 16.59 -7.63 22.68
CA SER A 107 15.55 -8.66 22.56
C SER A 107 14.38 -8.18 21.71
N LYS A 108 13.81 -7.00 22.01
CA LYS A 108 12.70 -6.45 21.23
C LYS A 108 13.07 -6.15 19.77
N VAL A 109 14.32 -5.76 19.51
CA VAL A 109 14.81 -5.60 18.14
C VAL A 109 14.84 -6.95 17.41
N LEU A 110 15.32 -8.00 18.06
CA LEU A 110 15.34 -9.35 17.50
C LEU A 110 13.92 -9.91 17.32
N ASP A 111 13.02 -9.66 18.26
CA ASP A 111 11.61 -10.05 18.18
C ASP A 111 10.94 -9.35 16.98
N ALA A 112 11.09 -8.03 16.86
CA ALA A 112 10.56 -7.26 15.75
C ALA A 112 11.16 -7.71 14.39
N SER A 113 12.45 -8.05 14.37
CA SER A 113 13.11 -8.59 13.18
C SER A 113 12.55 -9.97 12.81
N THR A 114 12.31 -10.82 13.80
CA THR A 114 11.75 -12.17 13.60
C THR A 114 10.33 -12.09 13.05
N ASP A 115 9.50 -11.22 13.60
CA ASP A 115 8.13 -11.00 13.10
C ASP A 115 8.12 -10.41 11.70
N THR A 116 9.04 -9.49 11.41
CA THR A 116 9.23 -8.95 10.05
C THR A 116 9.61 -10.06 9.07
N VAL A 117 10.55 -10.93 9.43
CA VAL A 117 10.95 -12.08 8.59
C VAL A 117 9.76 -13.00 8.36
N ARG A 118 8.98 -13.34 9.39
CA ARG A 118 7.78 -14.20 9.25
C ARG A 118 6.77 -13.61 8.26
N LEU A 119 6.44 -12.33 8.40
CA LEU A 119 5.51 -11.63 7.51
C LEU A 119 6.02 -11.58 6.07
N CYS A 120 7.31 -11.27 5.90
CA CYS A 120 7.95 -11.26 4.59
C CYS A 120 8.00 -12.67 3.96
N SER A 121 8.33 -13.70 4.73
CA SER A 121 8.41 -15.08 4.25
C SER A 121 7.07 -15.60 3.74
N LEU A 122 5.97 -15.34 4.44
CA LEU A 122 4.62 -15.73 3.98
C LEU A 122 4.27 -15.06 2.65
N SER A 123 4.58 -13.78 2.52
CA SER A 123 4.31 -13.00 1.31
C SER A 123 5.19 -13.45 0.13
N LEU A 124 6.50 -13.66 0.37
CA LEU A 124 7.45 -14.13 -0.64
C LEU A 124 7.20 -15.59 -1.05
N PHE A 125 6.77 -16.45 -0.13
CA PHE A 125 6.39 -17.82 -0.47
C PHE A 125 5.15 -17.84 -1.38
N SER A 126 4.15 -17.01 -1.04
CA SER A 126 2.97 -16.81 -1.89
C SER A 126 3.34 -16.26 -3.28
N LEU A 127 4.37 -15.39 -3.35
CA LEU A 127 4.90 -14.88 -4.61
C LEU A 127 5.45 -16.00 -5.51
N VAL A 128 6.14 -16.99 -4.95
CA VAL A 128 6.65 -18.14 -5.74
C VAL A 128 5.50 -18.93 -6.36
N GLY A 129 4.47 -19.28 -5.58
CA GLY A 129 3.30 -20.00 -6.10
C GLY A 129 2.53 -19.17 -7.13
N ALA A 130 2.38 -17.88 -6.88
CA ALA A 130 1.75 -16.95 -7.80
C ALA A 130 2.52 -16.78 -9.11
N ALA A 131 3.86 -16.84 -9.12
CA ALA A 131 4.64 -16.74 -10.34
C ALA A 131 4.26 -17.84 -11.35
N ILE A 132 3.96 -19.05 -10.87
CA ILE A 132 3.46 -20.16 -11.70
C ILE A 132 2.08 -19.83 -12.28
N PHE A 133 1.18 -19.30 -11.46
CA PHE A 133 -0.15 -18.89 -11.92
C PHE A 133 -0.09 -17.71 -12.90
N GLY A 134 0.80 -16.75 -12.65
CA GLY A 134 1.08 -15.62 -13.54
C GLY A 134 1.62 -16.07 -14.89
N TYR A 135 2.50 -17.07 -14.89
CA TYR A 135 2.96 -17.71 -16.11
C TYR A 135 1.78 -18.35 -16.87
N LEU A 136 0.87 -19.06 -16.20
CA LEU A 136 -0.31 -19.64 -16.85
C LEU A 136 -1.25 -18.56 -17.42
N ILE A 137 -1.54 -17.48 -16.68
CA ILE A 137 -2.35 -16.35 -17.15
C ILE A 137 -1.75 -15.73 -18.42
N SER A 138 -0.43 -15.53 -18.42
CA SER A 138 0.31 -14.99 -19.55
C SER A 138 0.31 -15.97 -20.73
N PHE A 139 0.54 -17.26 -20.47
CA PHE A 139 0.52 -18.33 -21.47
C PHE A 139 -0.84 -18.43 -22.17
N TYR A 140 -1.94 -18.39 -21.40
CA TYR A 140 -3.30 -18.43 -21.95
C TYR A 140 -3.78 -17.11 -22.56
N GLN A 141 -2.97 -16.05 -22.48
CA GLN A 141 -3.28 -14.71 -22.98
C GLN A 141 -4.63 -14.22 -22.43
N ILE A 142 -4.91 -14.50 -21.15
CA ILE A 142 -6.17 -14.10 -20.50
C ILE A 142 -6.35 -12.57 -20.51
N PRO A 143 -5.35 -11.74 -20.16
CA PRO A 143 -5.56 -10.29 -20.09
C PRO A 143 -5.93 -9.65 -21.45
N PRO A 144 -5.25 -9.95 -22.58
CA PRO A 144 -5.70 -9.47 -23.90
C PRO A 144 -7.11 -9.94 -24.28
N LYS A 145 -7.49 -11.17 -23.91
CA LYS A 145 -8.84 -11.70 -24.17
C LYS A 145 -9.93 -10.98 -23.35
N LEU A 146 -9.65 -10.63 -22.10
CA LEU A 146 -10.57 -9.82 -21.28
C LEU A 146 -10.78 -8.42 -21.87
N MET A 147 -9.81 -7.92 -22.65
CA MET A 147 -9.88 -6.62 -23.31
C MET A 147 -10.50 -6.68 -24.73
N ALA A 148 -10.82 -7.87 -25.25
CA ALA A 148 -11.22 -8.06 -26.66
C ALA A 148 -12.59 -7.46 -27.07
N GLY A 149 -13.23 -6.69 -26.18
CA GLY A 149 -14.44 -5.91 -26.46
C GLY A 149 -14.49 -4.58 -25.70
N VAL A 150 -13.38 -4.15 -25.10
CA VAL A 150 -13.26 -2.85 -24.43
C VAL A 150 -12.74 -1.85 -25.44
N ASP A 151 -13.49 -0.77 -25.67
CA ASP A 151 -13.02 0.32 -26.52
C ASP A 151 -11.84 1.02 -25.83
N ILE A 152 -10.65 0.88 -26.43
CA ILE A 152 -9.40 1.46 -25.93
C ILE A 152 -9.46 3.00 -25.98
N SER A 153 -10.39 3.55 -26.75
CA SER A 153 -10.59 4.99 -26.94
C SER A 153 -11.19 5.70 -25.73
N ASP A 154 -11.80 4.98 -24.78
CA ASP A 154 -12.29 5.53 -23.52
C ASP A 154 -11.35 5.14 -22.35
N PRO A 155 -10.45 6.04 -21.94
CA PRO A 155 -9.50 5.77 -20.86
C PRO A 155 -10.18 5.49 -19.52
N VAL A 156 -11.39 6.02 -19.29
CA VAL A 156 -12.13 5.85 -18.04
C VAL A 156 -12.71 4.45 -17.96
N MET A 157 -13.35 3.99 -19.04
CA MET A 157 -13.88 2.62 -19.10
C MET A 157 -12.77 1.59 -18.98
N LEU A 158 -11.65 1.80 -19.67
CA LEU A 158 -10.47 0.93 -19.57
C LEU A 158 -9.94 0.86 -18.13
N LEU A 159 -9.77 2.00 -17.47
CA LEU A 159 -9.32 2.08 -16.08
C LEU A 159 -10.28 1.36 -15.13
N LEU A 160 -11.59 1.48 -15.34
CA LEU A 160 -12.59 0.85 -14.48
C LEU A 160 -12.53 -0.69 -14.61
N VAL A 161 -12.44 -1.21 -15.83
CA VAL A 161 -12.30 -2.66 -16.06
C VAL A 161 -10.99 -3.19 -15.46
N MET A 162 -9.87 -2.50 -15.70
CA MET A 162 -8.57 -2.88 -15.11
C MET A 162 -8.62 -2.89 -13.59
N THR A 163 -9.25 -1.86 -12.99
CA THR A 163 -9.44 -1.74 -11.54
C THR A 163 -10.28 -2.89 -11.01
N ALA A 164 -11.39 -3.24 -11.68
CA ALA A 164 -12.24 -4.36 -11.28
C ALA A 164 -11.50 -5.70 -11.34
N VAL A 165 -10.73 -5.95 -12.40
CA VAL A 165 -9.91 -7.15 -12.55
C VAL A 165 -8.85 -7.24 -11.46
N MET A 166 -8.14 -6.13 -11.20
CA MET A 166 -7.15 -6.07 -10.12
C MET A 166 -7.78 -6.27 -8.75
N LEU A 167 -8.94 -5.67 -8.49
CA LEU A 167 -9.66 -5.87 -7.23
C LEU A 167 -10.01 -7.34 -7.02
N VAL A 168 -10.62 -7.99 -8.03
CA VAL A 168 -11.00 -9.41 -7.97
C VAL A 168 -9.77 -10.27 -7.70
N ILE A 169 -8.68 -10.08 -8.44
CA ILE A 169 -7.44 -10.85 -8.24
C ILE A 169 -6.83 -10.59 -6.87
N GLY A 170 -6.82 -9.34 -6.41
CA GLY A 170 -6.34 -8.96 -5.09
C GLY A 170 -7.12 -9.58 -3.95
N THR A 171 -8.35 -10.05 -4.20
CA THR A 171 -9.11 -10.80 -3.19
C THR A 171 -8.66 -12.25 -3.01
N PHE A 172 -7.99 -12.84 -4.01
CA PHE A 172 -7.51 -14.23 -3.98
C PHE A 172 -6.00 -14.34 -3.69
N MET A 173 -5.24 -13.27 -3.96
CA MET A 173 -3.78 -13.27 -3.94
C MET A 173 -3.26 -12.08 -3.15
N ASP A 174 -2.11 -12.25 -2.51
CA ASP A 174 -1.42 -11.13 -1.88
C ASP A 174 -1.09 -10.02 -2.90
N SER A 175 -1.04 -8.78 -2.41
CA SER A 175 -0.77 -7.60 -3.23
C SER A 175 0.55 -7.70 -3.97
N LEU A 176 1.60 -8.26 -3.35
CA LEU A 176 2.93 -8.38 -3.97
C LEU A 176 2.93 -9.23 -5.26
N PRO A 177 2.47 -10.50 -5.24
CA PRO A 177 2.35 -11.30 -6.45
C PRO A 177 1.40 -10.74 -7.50
N ALA A 178 0.26 -10.20 -7.06
CA ALA A 178 -0.69 -9.62 -8.00
C ALA A 178 -0.06 -8.45 -8.79
N MET A 179 0.72 -7.59 -8.12
CA MET A 179 1.47 -6.51 -8.80
C MET A 179 2.51 -7.07 -9.78
N ALA A 180 3.28 -8.08 -9.38
CA ALA A 180 4.33 -8.67 -10.22
C ALA A 180 3.79 -9.21 -11.56
N ILE A 181 2.57 -9.75 -11.57
CA ILE A 181 1.94 -10.33 -12.76
C ILE A 181 1.18 -9.26 -13.54
N MET A 182 0.33 -8.49 -12.86
CA MET A 182 -0.66 -7.62 -13.50
C MET A 182 -0.06 -6.31 -14.00
N ALA A 183 0.91 -5.75 -13.29
CA ALA A 183 1.51 -4.46 -13.65
C ALA A 183 2.15 -4.47 -15.05
N PRO A 184 3.07 -5.40 -15.41
CA PRO A 184 3.70 -5.41 -16.74
C PRO A 184 2.71 -5.71 -17.88
N ILE A 185 1.61 -6.39 -17.57
CA ILE A 185 0.57 -6.75 -18.54
C ILE A 185 -0.32 -5.56 -18.85
N PHE A 186 -0.83 -4.88 -17.82
CA PHE A 186 -1.82 -3.83 -17.99
C PHE A 186 -1.21 -2.44 -18.23
N GLN A 187 0.00 -2.18 -17.75
CA GLN A 187 0.67 -0.90 -17.97
C GLN A 187 0.78 -0.49 -19.45
N PRO A 188 1.27 -1.34 -20.39
CA PRO A 188 1.38 -0.93 -21.79
C PRO A 188 0.00 -0.62 -22.40
N LEU A 189 -1.06 -1.32 -21.98
CA LEU A 189 -2.43 -1.08 -22.43
C LEU A 189 -2.96 0.26 -21.90
N ALA A 190 -2.74 0.55 -20.62
CA ALA A 190 -3.12 1.82 -20.02
C ALA A 190 -2.39 3.00 -20.68
N MET A 191 -1.10 2.83 -20.99
CA MET A 191 -0.30 3.86 -21.67
C MET A 191 -0.77 4.10 -23.11
N GLN A 192 -1.21 3.06 -23.84
CA GLN A 192 -1.79 3.22 -25.17
C GLN A 192 -3.10 4.02 -25.16
N ALA A 193 -3.90 3.86 -24.12
CA ALA A 193 -5.11 4.67 -23.90
C ALA A 193 -4.82 6.09 -23.35
N GLY A 194 -3.55 6.50 -23.28
CA GLY A 194 -3.16 7.83 -22.82
C GLY A 194 -3.20 8.04 -21.30
N VAL A 195 -3.32 6.97 -20.50
CA VAL A 195 -3.29 7.07 -19.04
C VAL A 195 -1.86 7.29 -18.56
N HIS A 196 -1.68 8.27 -17.66
CA HIS A 196 -0.38 8.53 -17.06
C HIS A 196 0.07 7.37 -16.14
N PRO A 197 1.33 6.90 -16.23
CA PRO A 197 1.77 5.69 -15.51
C PRO A 197 1.69 5.83 -13.97
N VAL A 198 1.87 7.04 -13.43
CA VAL A 198 1.67 7.30 -11.99
C VAL A 198 0.20 7.14 -11.60
N GLN A 199 -0.74 7.65 -12.40
CA GLN A 199 -2.17 7.52 -12.12
C GLN A 199 -2.58 6.05 -12.14
N PHE A 200 -2.14 5.33 -13.18
CA PHE A 200 -2.39 3.90 -13.31
C PHE A 200 -1.81 3.12 -12.12
N GLY A 201 -0.58 3.41 -11.72
CA GLY A 201 0.05 2.75 -10.57
C GLY A 201 -0.63 3.05 -9.24
N VAL A 202 -1.08 4.29 -9.02
CA VAL A 202 -1.83 4.65 -7.82
C VAL A 202 -3.15 3.88 -7.76
N ILE A 203 -3.92 3.88 -8.86
CA ILE A 203 -5.19 3.14 -8.95
C ILE A 203 -4.97 1.65 -8.74
N GLY A 204 -3.98 1.06 -9.43
CA GLY A 204 -3.69 -0.37 -9.32
C GLY A 204 -3.27 -0.80 -7.92
N VAL A 205 -2.39 -0.03 -7.26
CA VAL A 205 -1.98 -0.33 -5.87
C VAL A 205 -3.15 -0.18 -4.90
N MET A 206 -4.01 0.83 -5.09
CA MET A 206 -5.21 0.99 -4.25
C MET A 206 -6.22 -0.13 -4.49
N ALA A 207 -6.46 -0.54 -5.74
CA ALA A 207 -7.37 -1.62 -6.08
C ALA A 207 -6.93 -2.96 -5.49
N LEU A 208 -5.63 -3.26 -5.57
CA LEU A 208 -5.05 -4.47 -4.97
C LEU A 208 -5.06 -4.42 -3.45
N GLY A 209 -4.77 -3.26 -2.84
CA GLY A 209 -4.85 -3.08 -1.40
C GLY A 209 -6.28 -3.23 -0.87
N LEU A 210 -7.27 -2.70 -1.59
CA LEU A 210 -8.69 -2.89 -1.30
C LEU A 210 -9.12 -4.36 -1.50
N GLY A 211 -8.62 -5.01 -2.56
CA GLY A 211 -8.85 -6.42 -2.80
C GLY A 211 -8.39 -7.28 -1.62
N LEU A 212 -7.19 -7.00 -1.08
CA LEU A 212 -6.61 -7.76 0.03
C LEU A 212 -7.45 -7.70 1.31
N ILE A 213 -8.17 -6.61 1.56
CA ILE A 213 -9.05 -6.48 2.73
C ILE A 213 -10.50 -6.91 2.46
N THR A 214 -10.84 -7.28 1.23
CA THR A 214 -12.20 -7.63 0.81
C THR A 214 -12.36 -9.16 0.76
N PRO A 215 -13.44 -9.74 1.34
CA PRO A 215 -13.70 -11.19 1.28
C PRO A 215 -13.77 -11.69 -0.18
N PRO A 216 -13.07 -12.82 -0.51
CA PRO A 216 -13.54 -14.17 -0.20
C PRO A 216 -12.51 -15.09 0.50
N MET A 217 -11.25 -14.69 0.65
CA MET A 217 -10.18 -15.49 1.28
C MET A 217 -9.58 -14.86 2.54
N VAL A 218 -9.50 -13.52 2.63
CA VAL A 218 -9.02 -12.82 3.85
C VAL A 218 -10.17 -12.68 4.86
N SER A 219 -10.53 -13.82 5.43
CA SER A 219 -11.32 -13.95 6.65
C SER A 219 -10.68 -15.06 7.48
N ALA A 220 -9.44 -14.84 7.93
CA ALA A 220 -8.75 -15.67 8.91
C ALA A 220 -7.71 -14.82 9.66
#